data_AF-A0A2T3N2Z3-F1
#
_entry.id   AF-A0A2T3N2Z3-F1
#
_cell.length_a   1.000
_cell.length_b   1.000
_cell.length_c   1.000
_cell.angle_alpha   90.00
_cell.angle_beta   90.00
_cell.angle_gamma   90.00
#
_symmetry.space_group_name_H-M   'P 1'
#
loop_
_entity.id
_entity.type
_entity.pdbx_description
1 polymer ?
#
loop_
_entity_poly.entity_id
_entity_poly.type
_entity_poly.pdbx_seq_one_letter_code
_entity_poly.pdbx_strand_id
1 'polypeptide(L)'
;MGRNTQLEKPDYLAKWESKQQWYVDNGFAEQLIISRDRKGAIDSSEIDMLIKEKILGLDLSEMKKSWDEIIELSDDAVIIEFAKKAIEKDLALPVWGYEITLDDEVVGELEFAWLDTKVAIYTENGLSEENAEQLESEGWHTLDFSTFKVKKLVNVISAMIG
;
A
#
# COMPACT_ATOMS: atom_id res chain seq x y z
N MET A 1 -22.39 -17.69 -22.23
CA MET A 1 -20.96 -18.06 -22.35
C MET A 1 -20.38 -18.05 -20.95
N GLY A 2 -20.04 -19.22 -20.40
CA GLY A 2 -19.55 -19.37 -19.03
C GLY A 2 -18.10 -18.90 -18.91
N ARG A 3 -17.78 -18.26 -17.77
CA ARG A 3 -16.41 -17.86 -17.43
C ARG A 3 -15.62 -19.13 -17.09
N ASN A 4 -14.69 -19.52 -17.96
CA ASN A 4 -13.69 -20.54 -17.65
C ASN A 4 -12.75 -19.99 -16.57
N THR A 5 -12.89 -20.43 -15.34
CA THR A 5 -11.86 -20.24 -14.30
C THR A 5 -10.74 -21.26 -14.51
N GLN A 6 -9.47 -20.84 -14.38
CA GLN A 6 -8.28 -21.71 -14.51
C GLN A 6 -8.29 -22.94 -13.58
N LEU A 7 -9.18 -22.95 -12.59
CA LEU A 7 -9.35 -23.97 -11.55
C LEU A 7 -9.99 -25.30 -12.01
N GLU A 8 -10.50 -25.39 -13.25
CA GLU A 8 -11.12 -26.63 -13.77
C GLU A 8 -10.14 -27.58 -14.48
N LYS A 9 -8.83 -27.27 -14.49
CA LYS A 9 -7.81 -28.15 -15.09
C LYS A 9 -7.24 -29.12 -14.05
N PRO A 10 -7.51 -30.44 -14.15
CA PRO A 10 -7.06 -31.44 -13.17
C PRO A 10 -5.54 -31.50 -12.95
N ASP A 11 -4.74 -31.03 -13.92
CA ASP A 11 -3.27 -31.04 -13.83
C ASP A 11 -2.67 -29.80 -13.14
N TYR A 12 -3.48 -28.81 -12.76
CA TYR A 12 -2.94 -27.55 -12.22
C TYR A 12 -2.27 -27.74 -10.86
N LEU A 13 -2.92 -28.50 -9.97
CA LEU A 13 -2.39 -28.80 -8.63
C LEU A 13 -1.09 -29.61 -8.72
N ALA A 14 -1.05 -30.65 -9.55
CA ALA A 14 0.15 -31.47 -9.72
C ALA A 14 1.33 -30.68 -10.32
N LYS A 15 1.06 -29.76 -11.25
CA LYS A 15 2.08 -28.84 -11.79
C LYS A 15 2.57 -27.84 -10.77
N TRP A 16 1.68 -27.34 -9.92
CA TRP A 16 2.02 -26.46 -8.82
C TRP A 16 2.91 -27.16 -7.78
N GLU A 17 2.52 -28.34 -7.32
CA GLU A 17 3.29 -29.15 -6.36
C GLU A 17 4.68 -29.50 -6.91
N SER A 18 4.75 -29.90 -8.18
CA SER A 18 6.04 -30.16 -8.86
C SER A 18 6.93 -28.93 -8.92
N LYS A 19 6.33 -27.75 -9.17
CA LYS A 19 7.06 -26.48 -9.21
C LYS A 19 7.52 -26.07 -7.82
N GLN A 20 6.68 -26.20 -6.79
CA GLN A 20 7.03 -25.93 -5.40
C GLN A 20 8.20 -26.81 -4.94
N GLN A 21 8.15 -28.11 -5.23
CA GLN A 21 9.22 -29.04 -4.88
C GLN A 21 10.55 -28.66 -5.54
N TRP A 22 10.52 -28.21 -6.81
CA TRP A 22 11.72 -27.74 -7.49
C TRP A 22 12.40 -26.56 -6.76
N TYR A 23 11.64 -25.60 -6.22
CA TYR A 23 12.22 -24.50 -5.42
C TYR A 23 12.88 -24.99 -4.13
N VAL A 24 12.29 -26.01 -3.48
CA VAL A 24 12.87 -26.64 -2.28
C VAL A 24 14.18 -27.35 -2.62
N ASP A 25 14.17 -28.18 -3.66
CA ASP A 25 15.33 -29.00 -4.04
C ASP A 25 16.53 -28.17 -4.49
N ASN A 26 16.30 -26.93 -4.94
CA ASN A 26 17.34 -26.02 -5.41
C ASN A 26 17.73 -24.94 -4.38
N GLY A 27 17.24 -25.02 -3.13
CA GLY A 27 17.60 -24.09 -2.06
C GLY A 27 16.97 -22.69 -2.20
N PHE A 28 15.95 -22.53 -3.05
CA PHE A 28 15.22 -21.28 -3.26
C PHE A 28 13.90 -21.22 -2.48
N ALA A 29 13.67 -22.14 -1.54
CA ALA A 29 12.42 -22.23 -0.78
C ALA A 29 12.04 -20.91 -0.09
N GLU A 30 13.03 -20.18 0.44
CA GLU A 30 12.80 -18.92 1.16
C GLU A 30 12.46 -17.74 0.24
N GLN A 31 12.79 -17.85 -1.05
CA GLN A 31 12.47 -16.86 -2.08
C GLN A 31 11.11 -17.11 -2.74
N LEU A 32 10.46 -18.23 -2.39
CA LEU A 32 9.16 -18.58 -2.92
C LEU A 32 8.06 -17.80 -2.19
N ILE A 33 7.61 -16.71 -2.82
CA ILE A 33 6.46 -15.93 -2.37
C ILE A 33 5.18 -16.63 -2.86
N ILE A 34 4.39 -17.14 -1.92
CA ILE A 34 3.12 -17.81 -2.19
C ILE A 34 2.02 -17.00 -1.51
N SER A 35 1.25 -16.22 -2.29
CA SER A 35 -0.02 -15.71 -1.78
C SER A 35 -0.98 -16.89 -1.62
N ARG A 36 -1.46 -17.10 -0.40
CA ARG A 36 -2.41 -18.18 -0.09
C ARG A 36 -3.81 -17.62 -0.21
N ASP A 37 -4.52 -17.95 -1.29
CA ASP A 37 -5.93 -17.59 -1.35
C ASP A 37 -6.89 -18.71 -0.95
N ARG A 38 -7.94 -18.33 -0.22
CA ARG A 38 -9.17 -19.10 -0.09
C ARG A 38 -9.94 -18.99 -1.40
N LYS A 39 -9.72 -19.94 -2.32
CA LYS A 39 -10.45 -20.16 -3.61
C LYS A 39 -9.77 -19.63 -4.89
N GLY A 40 -8.47 -19.36 -4.87
CA GLY A 40 -7.66 -19.32 -6.09
C GLY A 40 -7.74 -18.04 -6.91
N ALA A 41 -8.09 -16.90 -6.31
CA ALA A 41 -7.79 -15.58 -6.83
C ALA A 41 -6.46 -15.09 -6.23
N ILE A 42 -5.59 -14.50 -7.05
CA ILE A 42 -4.33 -13.92 -6.55
C ILE A 42 -4.68 -12.59 -5.88
N ASP A 43 -4.42 -12.43 -4.58
CA ASP A 43 -4.42 -11.12 -3.95
C ASP A 43 -3.10 -10.42 -4.33
N SER A 44 -3.16 -9.65 -5.42
CA SER A 44 -2.00 -8.94 -5.96
C SER A 44 -1.41 -7.96 -4.94
N SER A 45 -2.20 -7.48 -3.98
CA SER A 45 -1.78 -6.51 -2.98
C SER A 45 -0.85 -7.16 -1.94
N GLU A 46 -1.15 -8.39 -1.52
CA GLU A 46 -0.31 -9.18 -0.61
C GLU A 46 1.04 -9.54 -1.26
N ILE A 47 1.03 -9.88 -2.56
CA ILE A 47 2.25 -10.16 -3.32
C ILE A 47 3.11 -8.91 -3.47
N ASP A 48 2.51 -7.76 -3.79
CA ASP A 48 3.22 -6.50 -3.94
C ASP A 48 3.92 -6.07 -2.64
N MET A 49 3.23 -6.20 -1.50
CA MET A 49 3.83 -5.98 -0.18
C MET A 49 5.01 -6.92 0.10
N LEU A 50 4.85 -8.23 -0.19
CA LEU A 50 5.92 -9.20 0.04
C LEU A 50 7.13 -8.98 -0.88
N ILE A 51 6.92 -8.49 -2.10
CA ILE A 51 8.01 -8.09 -3.01
C ILE A 51 8.74 -6.88 -2.45
N LYS A 52 8.00 -5.85 -2.02
CA LYS A 52 8.56 -4.63 -1.41
C LYS A 52 9.41 -4.94 -0.18
N GLU A 53 8.91 -5.79 0.72
CA GLU A 53 9.62 -6.17 1.94
C GLU A 53 10.81 -7.09 1.68
N LYS A 54 10.63 -8.17 0.90
CA LYS A 54 11.63 -9.24 0.79
C LYS A 54 12.65 -9.06 -0.34
N ILE A 55 12.28 -8.36 -1.41
CA ILE A 55 13.12 -8.21 -2.60
C ILE A 55 13.73 -6.81 -2.64
N LEU A 56 12.91 -5.79 -2.38
CA LEU A 56 13.37 -4.39 -2.40
C LEU A 56 13.95 -3.94 -1.06
N GLY A 57 13.76 -4.72 0.01
CA GLY A 57 14.31 -4.42 1.34
C GLY A 57 13.65 -3.22 2.02
N LEU A 58 12.42 -2.88 1.62
CA LEU A 58 11.64 -1.81 2.24
C LEU A 58 11.13 -2.29 3.60
N ASP A 59 11.63 -1.68 4.67
CA ASP A 59 11.15 -1.95 6.02
C ASP A 59 9.82 -1.21 6.26
N LEU A 60 8.73 -1.84 5.85
CA LEU A 60 7.37 -1.33 6.07
C LEU A 60 7.02 -1.22 7.57
N SER A 61 7.78 -1.87 8.46
CA SER A 61 7.59 -1.82 9.90
C SER A 61 8.16 -0.55 10.55
N GLU A 62 9.15 0.10 9.93
CA GLU A 62 9.67 1.41 10.37
C GLU A 62 8.78 2.60 9.95
N MET A 63 7.87 2.39 9.00
CA MET A 63 7.05 3.45 8.39
C MET A 63 5.61 3.54 8.92
N LYS A 64 5.12 2.54 9.66
CA LYS A 64 3.84 2.64 10.39
C LYS A 64 4.07 3.26 11.76
N LYS A 65 4.00 4.59 11.81
CA LYS A 65 4.07 5.35 13.05
C LYS A 65 2.68 5.51 13.66
N SER A 66 2.58 5.44 14.97
CA SER A 66 1.37 5.88 15.68
C SER A 66 1.13 7.37 15.45
N TRP A 67 -0.11 7.82 15.62
CA TRP A 67 -0.42 9.24 15.53
C TRP A 67 0.34 10.09 16.54
N ASP A 68 0.59 9.56 17.75
CA ASP A 68 1.38 10.25 18.77
C ASP A 68 2.84 10.41 18.34
N GLU A 69 3.46 9.37 17.76
CA GLU A 69 4.82 9.46 17.21
C GLU A 69 4.91 10.47 16.06
N ILE A 70 3.90 10.52 15.18
CA ILE A 70 3.85 11.51 14.09
C ILE A 70 3.79 12.94 14.67
N ILE A 71 3.02 13.16 15.74
CA ILE A 71 2.94 14.46 16.41
C ILE A 71 4.28 14.86 17.04
N GLU A 72 5.02 13.90 17.60
CA GLU A 72 6.32 14.14 18.23
C GLU A 72 7.44 14.40 17.22
N LEU A 73 7.37 13.76 16.05
CA LEU A 73 8.43 13.79 15.03
C LEU A 73 8.22 14.84 13.95
N SER A 74 6.99 15.35 13.78
CA SER A 74 6.69 16.34 12.74
C SER A 74 6.87 17.76 13.24
N ASP A 75 7.46 18.60 12.41
CA ASP A 75 7.60 20.05 12.62
C ASP A 75 6.47 20.84 11.91
N ASP A 76 5.66 20.15 11.11
CA ASP A 76 4.62 20.76 10.28
C ASP A 76 3.29 20.86 11.05
N ALA A 77 2.82 22.10 11.24
CA ALA A 77 1.60 22.38 12.00
C ALA A 77 0.35 21.72 11.41
N VAL A 78 0.27 21.56 10.09
CA VAL A 78 -0.88 20.94 9.40
C VAL A 78 -0.86 19.44 9.62
N ILE A 79 0.30 18.79 9.54
CA ILE A 79 0.47 17.37 9.85
C ILE A 79 0.12 17.09 11.32
N ILE A 80 0.63 17.90 12.24
CA ILE A 80 0.31 17.79 13.67
C ILE A 80 -1.20 17.97 13.92
N GLU A 81 -1.84 18.96 13.27
CA GLU A 81 -3.29 19.16 13.39
C GLU A 81 -4.07 17.95 12.85
N PHE A 82 -3.64 17.40 11.70
CA PHE A 82 -4.23 16.22 11.09
C PHE A 82 -4.15 15.00 11.99
N ALA A 83 -2.96 14.68 12.51
CA ALA A 83 -2.75 13.54 13.40
C ALA A 83 -3.63 13.65 14.67
N LYS A 84 -3.73 14.83 15.29
CA LYS A 84 -4.64 15.05 16.43
C LYS A 84 -6.10 14.79 16.08
N LYS A 85 -6.55 15.21 14.90
CA LYS A 85 -7.92 14.95 14.42
C LYS A 85 -8.14 13.50 14.03
N ALA A 86 -7.12 12.81 13.53
CA ALA A 86 -7.17 11.40 13.24
C ALA A 86 -7.36 10.58 14.53
N ILE A 87 -6.67 10.94 15.62
CA ILE A 87 -6.86 10.36 16.97
C ILE A 87 -8.30 10.56 17.45
N GLU A 88 -8.83 11.79 17.38
CA GLU A 88 -10.22 12.10 17.79
C GLU A 88 -11.26 11.26 17.02
N LYS A 89 -10.91 10.78 15.83
CA LYS A 89 -11.78 10.03 14.92
C LYS A 89 -11.51 8.53 14.90
N ASP A 90 -10.57 8.05 15.70
CA ASP A 90 -10.13 6.65 15.71
C ASP A 90 -9.75 6.18 14.29
N LEU A 91 -9.05 7.03 13.55
CA LEU A 91 -8.66 6.74 12.18
C LEU A 91 -7.55 5.67 12.16
N ALA A 92 -7.68 4.69 11.26
CA ALA A 92 -6.67 3.66 11.07
C ALA A 92 -5.30 4.27 10.76
N LEU A 93 -4.23 3.63 11.23
CA LEU A 93 -2.87 4.13 11.06
C LEU A 93 -2.41 4.05 9.60
N PRO A 94 -1.85 5.13 9.04
CA PRO A 94 -1.24 5.12 7.73
C PRO A 94 0.20 4.63 7.79
N VAL A 95 0.79 4.48 6.62
CA VAL A 95 2.24 4.61 6.42
C VAL A 95 2.56 6.10 6.30
N TRP A 96 3.54 6.60 7.06
CA TRP A 96 3.97 8.00 7.05
C TRP A 96 5.27 8.17 6.24
N GLY A 97 5.32 9.17 5.35
CA GLY A 97 6.47 9.45 4.48
C GLY A 97 6.70 8.34 3.44
N TYR A 98 5.65 7.97 2.71
CA TYR A 98 5.71 6.86 1.74
C TYR A 98 6.26 7.33 0.39
N GLU A 99 7.45 6.86 0.03
CA GLU A 99 8.05 7.11 -1.28
C GLU A 99 7.35 6.30 -2.37
N ILE A 100 7.06 6.97 -3.48
CA ILE A 100 6.51 6.37 -4.69
C ILE A 100 7.64 6.19 -5.69
N THR A 101 7.76 4.96 -6.19
CA THR A 101 8.75 4.61 -7.21
C THR A 101 8.03 4.20 -8.49
N LEU A 102 8.42 4.80 -9.62
CA LEU A 102 7.99 4.41 -10.97
C LEU A 102 9.23 4.12 -11.80
N ASP A 103 9.24 2.99 -12.51
CA ASP A 103 10.39 2.56 -13.33
C ASP A 103 11.75 2.62 -12.59
N ASP A 104 11.76 2.19 -11.32
CA ASP A 104 12.92 2.21 -10.41
C ASP A 104 13.43 3.61 -10.03
N GLU A 105 12.69 4.69 -10.33
CA GLU A 105 12.99 6.06 -9.90
C GLU A 105 11.98 6.57 -8.86
N VAL A 106 12.47 7.25 -7.81
CA VAL A 106 11.59 7.92 -6.84
C VAL A 106 10.98 9.15 -7.49
N VAL A 107 9.66 9.13 -7.64
CA VAL A 107 8.89 10.16 -8.35
C VAL A 107 8.11 11.09 -7.41
N GLY A 108 8.07 10.76 -6.14
CA GLY A 108 7.44 11.59 -5.11
C GLY A 108 7.33 10.89 -3.77
N GLU A 109 6.83 11.64 -2.80
CA GLU A 109 6.59 11.23 -1.43
C GLU A 109 5.16 11.59 -1.03
N LEU A 110 4.46 10.62 -0.46
CA LEU A 110 3.17 10.80 0.18
C LEU A 110 3.38 11.05 1.66
N GLU A 111 2.71 12.05 2.20
CA GLU A 111 2.68 12.26 3.64
C GLU A 111 2.04 11.05 4.32
N PHE A 112 0.85 10.64 3.88
CA PHE A 112 0.12 9.52 4.47
C PHE A 112 -0.40 8.57 3.41
N ALA A 113 -0.19 7.27 3.59
CA ALA A 113 -0.68 6.24 2.69
C ALA A 113 -1.38 5.09 3.44
N TRP A 114 -2.62 4.80 3.05
CA TRP A 114 -3.36 3.59 3.44
C TRP A 114 -3.33 2.61 2.26
N LEU A 115 -2.32 1.74 2.27
CA LEU A 115 -2.00 0.85 1.15
C LEU A 115 -3.16 -0.08 0.78
N ASP A 116 -3.84 -0.65 1.78
CA ASP A 116 -4.94 -1.61 1.58
C ASP A 116 -6.12 -1.00 0.82
N THR A 117 -6.39 0.28 1.06
CA THR A 117 -7.51 1.02 0.47
C THR A 117 -7.07 1.93 -0.67
N LYS A 118 -5.77 1.96 -0.98
CA LYS A 118 -5.13 2.87 -1.94
C LYS A 118 -5.54 4.34 -1.76
N VAL A 119 -5.59 4.80 -0.52
CA VAL A 119 -5.87 6.21 -0.20
C VAL A 119 -4.57 6.89 0.22
N ALA A 120 -4.31 8.06 -0.33
CA ALA A 120 -3.08 8.79 -0.10
C ALA A 120 -3.34 10.27 0.15
N ILE A 121 -2.50 10.87 0.99
CA ILE A 121 -2.44 12.31 1.19
C ILE A 121 -1.03 12.77 0.83
N TYR A 122 -0.93 13.86 0.08
CA TYR A 122 0.35 14.48 -0.31
C TYR A 122 0.29 16.00 -0.10
N THR A 123 1.44 16.64 -0.21
CA THR A 123 1.59 18.10 -0.28
C THR A 123 2.03 18.49 -1.69
N GLU A 124 1.78 19.74 -2.12
CA GLU A 124 2.20 20.25 -3.44
C GLU A 124 3.70 20.02 -3.75
N ASN A 125 4.56 19.91 -2.73
CA ASN A 125 5.99 19.64 -2.90
C ASN A 125 6.35 18.15 -2.90
N GLY A 126 5.47 17.29 -2.38
CA GLY A 126 5.71 15.85 -2.24
C GLY A 126 5.43 15.08 -3.54
N LEU A 127 4.46 15.51 -4.34
CA LEU A 127 4.08 14.81 -5.57
C LEU A 127 3.64 15.78 -6.67
N SER A 128 4.16 15.60 -7.88
CA SER A 128 3.73 16.38 -9.05
C SER A 128 2.31 16.00 -9.48
N GLU A 129 1.62 16.91 -10.17
CA GLU A 129 0.28 16.65 -10.71
C GLU A 129 0.26 15.46 -11.68
N GLU A 130 1.26 15.35 -12.55
CA GLU A 130 1.42 14.23 -13.49
C GLU A 130 1.54 12.88 -12.76
N ASN A 131 2.34 12.83 -11.70
CA ASN A 131 2.53 11.60 -10.92
C ASN A 131 1.29 11.27 -10.08
N ALA A 132 0.56 12.29 -9.60
CA ALA A 132 -0.72 12.10 -8.92
C ALA A 132 -1.78 11.51 -9.87
N GLU A 133 -1.91 12.06 -11.08
CA GLU A 133 -2.82 11.52 -12.12
C GLU A 133 -2.47 10.08 -12.50
N GLN A 134 -1.16 9.76 -12.58
CA GLN A 134 -0.72 8.41 -12.85
C GLN A 134 -1.13 7.45 -11.73
N LEU A 135 -0.93 7.80 -10.45
CA LEU A 135 -1.39 6.97 -9.32
C LEU A 135 -2.91 6.76 -9.34
N GLU A 136 -3.67 7.81 -9.65
CA GLU A 136 -5.12 7.69 -9.79
C GLU A 136 -5.51 6.71 -10.89
N SER A 137 -4.78 6.69 -12.02
CA SER A 137 -4.96 5.71 -13.08
C SER A 137 -4.70 4.26 -12.63
N GLU A 138 -3.84 4.08 -11.62
CA GLU A 138 -3.55 2.80 -10.96
C GLU A 138 -4.52 2.46 -9.82
N GLY A 139 -5.58 3.26 -9.67
CA GLY A 139 -6.67 3.06 -8.71
C GLY A 139 -6.40 3.63 -7.33
N TRP A 140 -5.44 4.55 -7.20
CA TRP A 140 -5.30 5.33 -5.98
C TRP A 140 -6.30 6.48 -5.91
N HIS A 141 -6.61 6.90 -4.70
CA HIS A 141 -7.30 8.14 -4.42
C HIS A 141 -6.33 9.07 -3.69
N THR A 142 -5.84 10.08 -4.39
CA THR A 142 -4.87 11.04 -3.86
C THR A 142 -5.60 12.31 -3.40
N LEU A 143 -5.15 12.89 -2.30
CA LEU A 143 -5.74 14.09 -1.71
C LEU A 143 -4.63 15.06 -1.30
N ASP A 144 -4.72 16.30 -1.75
CA ASP A 144 -3.75 17.33 -1.38
C ASP A 144 -4.15 18.04 -0.07
N PHE A 145 -3.20 18.15 0.86
CA PHE A 145 -3.34 18.94 2.08
C PHE A 145 -3.74 20.40 1.82
N SER A 146 -3.29 21.00 0.71
CA SER A 146 -3.60 22.38 0.33
C SER A 146 -5.09 22.62 0.05
N THR A 147 -5.79 21.57 -0.41
CA THR A 147 -7.12 21.69 -1.01
C THR A 147 -8.24 21.57 0.03
N PHE A 148 -7.96 20.96 1.18
CA PHE A 148 -8.97 20.67 2.20
C PHE A 148 -8.58 21.22 3.57
N LYS A 149 -9.57 21.77 4.28
CA LYS A 149 -9.43 21.95 5.73
C LYS A 149 -9.24 20.59 6.39
N VAL A 150 -8.29 20.47 7.32
CA VAL A 150 -7.95 19.22 8.05
C VAL A 150 -9.20 18.48 8.53
N LYS A 151 -10.13 19.17 9.21
CA LYS A 151 -11.38 18.55 9.69
C LYS A 151 -12.20 17.88 8.57
N LYS A 152 -12.27 18.49 7.38
CA LYS A 152 -12.97 17.92 6.23
C LYS A 152 -12.19 16.75 5.68
N LEU A 153 -10.87 16.87 5.55
CA LEU A 153 -9.99 15.83 5.04
C LEU A 153 -10.11 14.55 5.87
N VAL A 154 -10.00 14.62 7.20
CA VAL A 154 -10.15 13.45 8.09
C VAL A 154 -11.50 12.76 7.91
N ASN A 155 -12.59 13.51 7.75
CA ASN A 155 -13.91 12.91 7.52
C ASN A 155 -14.01 12.21 6.15
N VAL A 156 -13.37 12.76 5.12
CA VAL A 156 -13.31 12.15 3.79
C VAL A 156 -12.51 10.85 3.85
N ILE A 157 -11.31 10.89 4.41
CA ILE A 157 -10.44 9.71 4.58
C ILE A 157 -11.16 8.63 5.38
N SER A 158 -11.75 8.98 6.53
CA SER A 158 -12.50 8.05 7.38
C SER A 158 -13.64 7.35 6.62
N ALA A 159 -14.27 8.02 5.65
CA ALA A 159 -15.32 7.42 4.83
C ALA A 159 -14.79 6.55 3.68
N MET A 160 -13.53 6.74 3.28
CA MET A 160 -12.89 5.98 2.21
C MET A 160 -12.18 4.73 2.73
N ILE A 161 -11.65 4.78 3.95
CA ILE A 161 -10.89 3.67 4.55
C ILE A 161 -11.69 2.84 5.56
N GLY A 162 -12.85 3.35 5.99
CA GLY A 162 -13.72 2.74 7.02
C GLY A 162 -14.80 1.82 6.49
#